data_AF-A0A532AWX7-F1
#
_entry.id   AF-A0A532AWX7-F1
#
_cell.length_a   1.000
_cell.length_b   1.000
_cell.length_c   1.000
_cell.angle_alpha   90.00
_cell.angle_beta   90.00
_cell.angle_gamma   90.00
#
_symmetry.space_group_name_H-M   'P 1'
#
loop_
_entity.id
_entity.type
_entity.pdbx_description
1 polymer ?
#
loop_
_entity_poly.entity_id
_entity_poly.type
_entity_poly.pdbx_seq_one_letter_code
_entity_poly.pdbx_strand_id
1 'polypeptide(L)'
;MQIANVTGPFREPREQVFSFDYSIQRASWPTAQAIRVKVAIPEELDVVRGKVLGDVVGTPGQQLMISKFLSRQISDEKIRIAEADGMLSERRDTVVAPFTGPMAYLFPRLETWAVAQQEALRAEITKLVGL
;
A
#
# COMPACT_ATOMS: atom_id res chain seq x y z
N MET A 1 3.17 -13.09 -11.89
CA MET A 1 3.92 -12.76 -10.66
C MET A 1 3.03 -13.15 -9.48
N GLN A 2 3.59 -13.74 -8.42
CA GLN A 2 2.85 -14.07 -7.21
C GLN A 2 3.57 -13.52 -5.97
N ILE A 3 2.81 -13.00 -5.01
CA ILE A 3 3.32 -12.65 -3.69
C ILE A 3 3.38 -13.92 -2.85
N ALA A 4 4.58 -14.35 -2.48
CA ALA A 4 4.83 -15.56 -1.69
C ALA A 4 4.70 -15.31 -0.18
N ASN A 5 5.17 -14.15 0.30
CA ASN A 5 5.06 -13.76 1.70
C ASN A 5 4.99 -12.24 1.81
N VAL A 6 4.37 -11.75 2.88
CA VAL A 6 4.49 -10.35 3.30
C VAL A 6 4.57 -10.21 4.81
N THR A 7 5.46 -9.32 5.26
CA THR A 7 5.65 -8.97 6.67
C THR A 7 5.46 -7.47 6.89
N GLY A 8 4.90 -7.07 8.03
CA GLY A 8 4.63 -5.67 8.41
C GLY A 8 3.25 -5.50 9.04
N PRO A 9 2.78 -4.25 9.28
CA PRO A 9 3.47 -2.99 8.99
C PRO A 9 4.62 -2.73 9.95
N PHE A 10 5.74 -2.22 9.43
CA PHE A 10 6.82 -1.66 10.24
C PHE A 10 6.69 -0.13 10.28
N ARG A 11 7.01 0.47 11.44
CA ARG A 11 7.09 1.91 11.59
C ARG A 11 8.54 2.35 11.39
N GLU A 12 8.79 3.16 10.38
CA GLU A 12 10.13 3.68 10.11
C GLU A 12 10.50 4.78 11.14
N PRO A 13 11.66 4.70 11.82
CA PRO A 13 11.98 5.59 12.96
C PRO A 13 12.10 7.09 12.62
N ARG A 14 12.39 7.44 11.37
CA ARG A 14 12.69 8.82 10.93
C ARG A 14 11.78 9.33 9.83
N GLU A 15 10.80 8.53 9.43
CA GLU A 15 9.93 8.83 8.30
C GLU A 15 8.48 8.66 8.73
N GLN A 16 7.59 9.55 8.27
CA GLN A 16 6.15 9.40 8.50
C GLN A 16 5.55 8.38 7.53
N VAL A 17 6.12 7.18 7.49
CA VAL A 17 5.70 6.10 6.58
C VAL A 17 5.46 4.80 7.34
N PHE A 18 4.67 3.91 6.74
CA PHE A 18 4.67 2.49 7.06
C PHE A 18 5.43 1.74 5.98
N SER A 19 6.11 0.65 6.36
CA SER A 19 6.77 -0.22 5.39
C SER A 19 6.32 -1.68 5.52
N PHE A 20 6.39 -2.39 4.40
CA PHE A 20 6.04 -3.79 4.27
C PHE A 20 7.08 -4.49 3.40
N ASP A 21 7.52 -5.66 3.85
CA ASP A 21 8.49 -6.50 3.13
C ASP A 21 7.77 -7.64 2.44
N TYR A 22 7.83 -7.67 1.12
CA TYR A 22 7.24 -8.67 0.25
C TYR A 22 8.31 -9.60 -0.29
N SER A 23 7.97 -10.88 -0.38
CA SER A 23 8.70 -11.85 -1.18
C SER A 23 7.88 -12.15 -2.43
N ILE A 24 8.40 -11.78 -3.60
CA ILE A 24 7.72 -11.99 -4.88
C ILE A 24 8.39 -13.12 -5.65
N GLN A 25 7.58 -14.07 -6.12
CA GLN A 25 8.00 -15.19 -6.95
C GLN A 25 7.50 -15.02 -8.39
N ARG A 26 8.40 -15.24 -9.35
CA ARG A 26 8.07 -15.41 -10.77
C ARG A 26 8.43 -16.82 -11.21
N ALA A 27 7.72 -17.34 -12.20
CA ALA A 27 8.03 -18.64 -12.80
C ALA A 27 9.43 -18.65 -13.45
N SER A 28 9.87 -17.52 -13.99
CA SER A 28 11.17 -17.36 -14.65
C SER A 28 12.35 -17.24 -13.68
N TRP A 29 12.13 -17.16 -12.37
CA TRP A 29 13.19 -16.95 -11.39
C TRP A 29 13.36 -18.16 -10.47
N PRO A 30 14.61 -18.57 -10.18
CA PRO A 30 14.86 -19.75 -9.34
C PRO A 30 14.52 -19.52 -7.87
N THR A 31 14.46 -18.27 -7.39
CA THR A 31 14.02 -17.93 -6.01
C THR A 31 13.18 -16.67 -6.00
N ALA A 32 12.48 -16.45 -4.88
CA ALA A 32 11.76 -15.21 -4.64
C ALA A 32 12.73 -14.03 -4.48
N GLN A 33 12.22 -12.84 -4.82
CA GLN A 33 12.88 -11.55 -4.70
C GLN A 33 12.27 -10.77 -3.54
N ALA A 34 13.08 -10.03 -2.78
CA ALA A 34 12.61 -9.16 -1.72
C ALA A 34 12.24 -7.77 -2.26
N ILE A 35 11.08 -7.27 -1.88
CA ILE A 35 10.60 -5.93 -2.23
C ILE A 35 10.09 -5.24 -0.98
N ARG A 36 10.65 -4.07 -0.66
CA ARG A 36 10.14 -3.22 0.42
C ARG A 36 9.26 -2.14 -0.16
N VAL A 37 8.02 -2.05 0.30
CA VAL A 37 7.10 -0.98 -0.09
C VAL A 37 6.96 -0.02 1.07
N LYS A 38 7.12 1.28 0.78
CA LYS A 38 6.86 2.35 1.73
C LYS A 38 5.54 3.04 1.37
N VAL A 39 4.71 3.28 2.37
CA VAL A 39 3.45 4.02 2.25
C VAL A 39 3.55 5.27 3.11
N ALA A 40 3.56 6.44 2.48
CA ALA A 40 3.61 7.69 3.21
C ALA A 40 2.26 8.02 3.86
N ILE A 41 2.30 8.38 5.14
CA ILE A 41 1.09 8.65 5.91
C ILE A 41 0.37 9.90 5.38
N PRO A 42 1.00 11.08 5.36
CA PRO A 42 0.29 12.28 4.94
C PRO A 42 -0.07 12.26 3.45
N GLU A 43 0.82 11.77 2.59
CA GLU A 43 0.67 11.91 1.15
C GLU A 43 -0.14 10.80 0.49
N GLU A 44 -0.07 9.56 1.00
CA GLU A 44 -0.76 8.42 0.40
C GLU A 44 -1.90 7.93 1.28
N LEU A 45 -1.61 7.60 2.55
CA LEU A 45 -2.59 6.97 3.44
C LEU A 45 -3.74 7.91 3.76
N ASP A 46 -3.47 9.15 4.15
CA ASP A 46 -4.51 10.09 4.56
C ASP A 46 -5.35 10.54 3.36
N VAL A 47 -4.72 10.72 2.19
CA VAL A 47 -5.42 11.02 0.93
C VAL A 47 -6.34 9.86 0.52
N VAL A 48 -5.82 8.62 0.51
CA VAL A 48 -6.62 7.43 0.19
C VAL A 48 -7.72 7.23 1.22
N ARG A 49 -7.44 7.41 2.52
CA ARG A 49 -8.45 7.33 3.58
C ARG A 49 -9.57 8.34 3.34
N GLY A 50 -9.23 9.58 3.01
CA GLY A 50 -10.22 10.63 2.70
C GLY A 50 -11.09 10.26 1.51
N LYS A 51 -10.51 9.72 0.43
CA LYS A 51 -11.30 9.22 -0.72
C LYS A 51 -12.16 8.02 -0.37
N VAL A 52 -11.64 7.09 0.44
CA VAL A 52 -12.38 5.88 0.80
C VAL A 52 -13.51 6.22 1.75
N LEU A 53 -13.26 6.91 2.87
CA LEU A 53 -14.21 7.08 3.96
C LEU A 53 -14.92 8.44 4.00
N GLY A 54 -14.37 9.48 3.35
CA GLY A 54 -14.86 10.86 3.53
C GLY A 54 -14.70 11.32 4.97
N ASP A 55 -15.74 11.97 5.52
CA ASP A 55 -15.74 12.55 6.87
C ASP A 55 -16.03 11.54 8.01
N VAL A 56 -16.04 10.23 7.73
CA VAL A 56 -16.30 9.22 8.76
C VAL A 56 -15.14 9.16 9.75
N VAL A 57 -15.41 9.59 10.99
CA VAL A 57 -14.44 9.56 12.09
C VAL A 57 -14.83 8.52 13.12
N GLY A 58 -14.09 7.41 13.17
CA GLY A 58 -14.14 6.45 14.28
C GLY A 58 -13.30 6.89 15.49
N THR A 59 -13.38 6.13 16.57
CA THR A 59 -12.52 6.27 17.76
C THR A 59 -11.03 6.13 17.42
N PRO A 60 -10.09 6.60 18.27
CA PRO A 60 -8.66 6.47 18.01
C PRO A 60 -8.20 5.03 17.73
N GLY A 61 -8.79 4.04 18.42
CA GLY A 61 -8.52 2.62 18.17
C GLY A 61 -8.98 2.16 16.78
N GLN A 62 -10.19 2.56 16.37
CA GLN A 62 -10.71 2.26 15.04
C GLN A 62 -9.88 2.96 13.96
N GLN A 63 -9.47 4.22 14.17
CA GLN A 63 -8.59 4.95 13.24
C GLN A 63 -7.26 4.24 13.04
N LEU A 64 -6.67 3.70 14.11
CA LEU A 64 -5.45 2.90 14.02
C LEU A 64 -5.65 1.62 13.20
N MET A 65 -6.76 0.90 13.42
CA MET A 65 -7.09 -0.31 12.67
C MET A 65 -7.32 -0.01 11.19
N ILE A 66 -8.08 1.04 10.88
CA ILE A 66 -8.32 1.54 9.51
C ILE A 66 -6.99 1.88 8.84
N SER A 67 -6.10 2.59 9.55
CA SER A 67 -4.78 2.98 9.03
C SER A 67 -3.92 1.78 8.68
N LYS A 68 -3.90 0.76 9.54
CA LYS A 68 -3.17 -0.50 9.27
C LYS A 68 -3.77 -1.25 8.09
N PHE A 69 -5.09 -1.33 8.00
CA PHE A 69 -5.78 -1.98 6.88
C PHE A 69 -5.52 -1.26 5.55
N LEU A 70 -5.75 0.05 5.50
CA LEU A 70 -5.56 0.82 4.27
C LEU A 70 -4.09 0.87 3.84
N SER A 71 -3.15 1.03 4.77
CA SER A 71 -1.72 1.00 4.43
C SER A 71 -1.32 -0.34 3.80
N ARG A 72 -1.91 -1.44 4.25
CA ARG A 72 -1.72 -2.74 3.62
C ARG A 72 -2.30 -2.80 2.20
N GLN A 73 -3.54 -2.35 2.00
CA GLN A 73 -4.19 -2.36 0.68
C GLN A 73 -3.46 -1.46 -0.32
N ILE A 74 -3.03 -0.28 0.12
CA ILE A 74 -2.21 0.64 -0.66
C ILE A 74 -0.90 -0.06 -1.06
N SER A 75 -0.22 -0.70 -0.12
CA SER A 75 1.04 -1.39 -0.39
C SER A 75 0.88 -2.51 -1.44
N ASP A 76 -0.22 -3.28 -1.36
CA ASP A 76 -0.53 -4.32 -2.35
C ASP A 76 -0.79 -3.74 -3.74
N GLU A 77 -1.47 -2.60 -3.84
CA GLU A 77 -1.69 -1.91 -5.11
C GLU A 77 -0.40 -1.31 -5.66
N LYS A 78 0.44 -0.70 -4.82
CA LYS A 78 1.71 -0.12 -5.23
C LYS A 78 2.64 -1.14 -5.89
N ILE A 79 2.60 -2.41 -5.46
CA ILE A 79 3.34 -3.49 -6.13
C ILE A 79 2.82 -3.73 -7.54
N ARG A 80 1.50 -3.74 -7.75
CA ARG A 80 0.92 -3.91 -9.08
C ARG A 80 1.26 -2.73 -9.98
N ILE A 81 1.25 -1.52 -9.43
CA ILE A 81 1.65 -0.31 -10.14
C ILE A 81 3.14 -0.38 -10.52
N ALA A 82 4.02 -0.72 -9.58
CA ALA A 82 5.47 -0.86 -9.81
C ALA A 82 5.80 -1.98 -10.81
N GLU A 83 5.08 -3.10 -10.75
CA GLU A 83 5.17 -4.18 -11.72
C GLU A 83 4.83 -3.69 -13.14
N ALA A 84 3.69 -3.03 -13.28
CA ALA A 84 3.23 -2.49 -14.56
C ALA A 84 4.13 -1.37 -15.10
N ASP A 85 4.82 -0.65 -14.22
CA ASP A 85 5.82 0.37 -14.58
C ASP A 85 7.21 -0.22 -14.89
N GLY A 86 7.35 -1.56 -14.84
CA GLY A 86 8.59 -2.26 -15.16
C GLY A 86 9.66 -2.18 -14.07
N MET A 87 9.36 -1.58 -12.91
CA MET A 87 10.32 -1.41 -11.80
C MET A 87 10.82 -2.74 -11.25
N LEU A 88 10.00 -3.80 -11.36
CA LEU A 88 10.28 -5.14 -10.83
C LEU A 88 10.71 -6.12 -11.93
N SER A 89 11.06 -5.63 -13.11
CA SER A 89 11.45 -6.45 -14.27
C SER A 89 12.76 -7.20 -14.05
N GLU A 90 13.68 -6.60 -13.30
CA GLU A 90 14.95 -7.22 -12.91
C GLU A 90 14.86 -7.88 -11.54
N ARG A 91 15.60 -8.99 -11.37
CA ARG A 91 15.73 -9.69 -10.08
C ARG A 91 16.75 -8.99 -9.19
N ARG A 92 16.34 -7.89 -8.54
CA ARG A 92 17.15 -7.11 -7.59
C ARG A 92 16.30 -6.57 -6.45
N ASP A 93 16.81 -6.57 -5.23
CA ASP A 93 16.05 -6.03 -4.11
C ASP A 93 15.60 -4.59 -4.41
N THR A 94 14.30 -4.35 -4.32
CA THR A 94 13.69 -3.10 -4.79
C THR A 94 12.92 -2.45 -3.67
N VAL A 95 13.12 -1.13 -3.54
CA VAL A 95 12.32 -0.30 -2.64
C VAL A 95 11.32 0.49 -3.49
N VAL A 96 10.03 0.21 -3.30
CA VAL A 96 8.96 1.05 -3.82
C VAL A 96 8.76 2.19 -2.84
N ALA A 97 9.35 3.35 -3.16
CA ALA A 97 9.27 4.55 -2.35
C ALA A 97 7.82 5.12 -2.33
N PRO A 98 7.52 6.07 -1.43
CA PRO A 98 6.28 6.84 -1.54
C PRO A 98 6.08 7.41 -2.95
N PHE A 99 4.84 7.45 -3.44
CA PHE A 99 4.53 8.06 -4.74
C PHE A 99 4.50 9.59 -4.63
N THR A 100 5.64 10.14 -4.22
CA THR A 100 5.91 11.56 -4.07
C THR A 100 7.24 11.87 -4.74
N GLY A 101 7.56 13.16 -4.90
CA GLY A 101 8.80 13.60 -5.53
C GLY A 101 9.01 12.90 -6.89
N PRO A 102 10.12 12.15 -7.10
CA PRO A 102 10.38 11.45 -8.36
C PRO A 102 9.32 10.42 -8.77
N MET A 103 8.56 9.84 -7.83
CA MET A 103 7.52 8.84 -8.11
C MET A 103 6.10 9.43 -8.12
N ALA A 104 5.96 10.76 -8.05
CA ALA A 104 4.64 11.42 -8.02
C ALA A 104 3.76 11.09 -9.24
N TYR A 105 4.37 10.78 -10.40
CA TYR A 105 3.65 10.39 -11.61
C TYR A 105 2.85 9.07 -11.45
N LEU A 106 3.18 8.24 -10.47
CA LEU A 106 2.47 6.98 -10.18
C LEU A 106 1.27 7.19 -9.26
N PHE A 107 1.20 8.30 -8.52
CA PHE A 107 0.13 8.54 -7.56
C PHE A 107 -1.27 8.61 -8.17
N PRO A 108 -1.50 9.23 -9.36
CA PRO A 108 -2.81 9.21 -10.00
C PRO A 108 -3.38 7.81 -10.25
N ARG A 109 -2.52 6.81 -10.48
CA ARG A 109 -2.95 5.40 -10.63
C ARG A 109 -3.48 4.84 -9.31
N LEU A 110 -2.81 5.16 -8.20
CA LEU A 110 -3.26 4.77 -6.86
C LEU A 110 -4.57 5.47 -6.49
N GLU A 111 -4.74 6.74 -6.83
CA GLU A 111 -6.00 7.45 -6.60
C GLU A 111 -7.16 6.86 -7.40
N THR A 112 -6.91 6.51 -8.67
CA THR A 112 -7.90 5.85 -9.53
C THR A 112 -8.34 4.53 -8.94
N TRP A 113 -7.38 3.72 -8.46
CA TRP A 113 -7.68 2.49 -7.75
C TRP A 113 -8.51 2.72 -6.49
N ALA A 114 -8.16 3.71 -5.67
CA ALA A 114 -8.87 3.99 -4.42
C ALA A 114 -10.33 4.36 -4.65
N VAL A 115 -10.63 5.11 -5.73
CA VAL A 115 -12.01 5.42 -6.14
C VAL A 115 -12.71 4.16 -6.64
N ALA A 116 -12.06 3.36 -7.49
CA ALA A 116 -12.64 2.14 -8.03
C ALA A 116 -12.94 1.08 -6.95
N GLN A 117 -12.14 1.02 -5.89
CA GLN A 117 -12.30 0.08 -4.78
C GLN A 117 -13.05 0.68 -3.58
N GLN A 118 -13.57 1.91 -3.70
CA GLN A 118 -14.12 2.66 -2.58
C GLN A 118 -15.18 1.86 -1.82
N GLU A 119 -16.17 1.32 -2.50
CA GLU A 119 -17.27 0.56 -1.87
C GLU A 119 -16.77 -0.71 -1.19
N ALA A 120 -15.88 -1.47 -1.85
CA ALA A 120 -15.31 -2.69 -1.30
C ALA A 120 -14.46 -2.41 -0.06
N LEU A 121 -13.62 -1.38 -0.10
CA LEU A 121 -12.79 -0.95 1.03
C LEU A 121 -13.65 -0.45 2.19
N ARG A 122 -14.72 0.31 1.92
CA ARG A 122 -15.70 0.73 2.93
C ARG A 122 -16.34 -0.47 3.61
N ALA A 123 -16.82 -1.44 2.84
CA ALA A 123 -17.47 -2.64 3.38
C ALA A 123 -16.54 -3.44 4.30
N GLU A 124 -15.29 -3.64 3.89
CA GLU A 124 -14.28 -4.31 4.73
C GLU A 124 -13.92 -3.50 5.98
N ILE A 125 -13.84 -2.17 5.88
CA ILE A 125 -13.62 -1.29 7.03
C ILE A 125 -14.79 -1.39 8.02
N THR A 126 -16.03 -1.26 7.56
CA THR A 126 -17.23 -1.44 8.39
C THR A 126 -17.22 -2.78 9.11
N LYS A 127 -16.87 -3.86 8.41
CA LYS A 127 -16.74 -5.19 9.02
C LYS A 127 -15.61 -5.26 10.05
N LEU A 128 -14.48 -4.60 9.80
CA LEU A 128 -13.30 -4.64 10.65
C LEU A 128 -13.49 -3.87 11.97
N VAL A 129 -14.12 -2.70 11.91
CA VAL A 129 -14.18 -1.78 13.05
C VAL A 129 -15.60 -1.45 13.53
N GLY A 130 -16.65 -1.94 12.85
CA GLY A 130 -18.04 -1.74 13.23
C GLY A 130 -18.54 -0.31 13.01
N LEU A 131 -18.09 0.35 11.93
CA LEU A 131 -18.54 1.68 11.51
C LEU A 131 -19.76 1.63 10.59
#